data_AF-A0A7X3UFR4-F1
#
_entry.id   AF-A0A7X3UFR4-F1
#
_cell.length_a   1.000
_cell.length_b   1.000
_cell.length_c   1.000
_cell.angle_alpha   90.00
_cell.angle_beta   90.00
_cell.angle_gamma   90.00
#
_symmetry.space_group_name_H-M   'P 1'
#
loop_
_entity.id
_entity.type
_entity.pdbx_description
1 polymer ?
#
loop_
_entity_poly.entity_id
_entity_poly.type
_entity_poly.pdbx_seq_one_letter_code
_entity_poly.pdbx_strand_id
1 'polypeptide(L)'
;MGGSPYAYAVTGDGRRQLLTSSEQGSLEESVLVQIKRGMAGHRTVSIERLTDYDLYYYSHHQRWRPLPVLRVRFDDANATWYHIDLTTGELINQLTETGRAKRWLYNGLHSLDFGFLIDNRPVWDVVVIVLCGAGFLFSSTAVVVSWRRLLRIRKRHRARKA
;
A
#
# COMPACT_ATOMS: atom_id res chain seq x y z
N MET A 1 -1.80 -16.74 -26.31
CA MET A 1 -0.88 -17.55 -25.51
C MET A 1 -1.58 -17.92 -24.22
N GLY A 2 -2.22 -19.09 -24.16
CA GLY A 2 -3.09 -19.52 -23.04
C GLY A 2 -2.37 -20.52 -22.14
N GLY A 3 -1.57 -20.02 -21.19
CA GLY A 3 -1.01 -20.85 -20.13
C GLY A 3 -2.01 -20.95 -18.98
N SER A 4 -2.40 -22.17 -18.62
CA SER A 4 -3.20 -22.40 -17.40
C SER A 4 -2.30 -22.23 -16.17
N PRO A 5 -2.69 -21.41 -15.17
CA PRO A 5 -1.94 -21.32 -13.93
C PRO A 5 -2.05 -22.64 -13.16
N TYR A 6 -0.91 -23.20 -12.75
CA TYR A 6 -0.85 -24.39 -11.90
C TYR A 6 -0.21 -24.03 -10.56
N ALA A 7 -0.80 -24.52 -9.47
CA ALA A 7 -0.25 -24.40 -8.12
C ALA A 7 0.65 -25.59 -7.80
N TYR A 8 1.74 -25.38 -7.05
CA TYR A 8 2.56 -26.48 -6.53
C TYR A 8 2.95 -26.23 -5.08
N ALA A 9 2.90 -27.27 -4.25
CA ALA A 9 3.47 -27.29 -2.91
C ALA A 9 4.95 -27.72 -2.99
N VAL A 10 5.79 -27.15 -2.13
CA VAL A 10 7.18 -27.60 -1.94
C VAL A 10 7.30 -28.16 -0.54
N THR A 11 7.51 -29.47 -0.44
CA THR A 11 7.70 -30.17 0.84
C THR A 11 9.10 -29.89 1.38
N GLY A 12 9.32 -30.03 2.70
CA GLY A 12 10.62 -29.74 3.34
C GLY A 12 11.82 -30.54 2.82
N ASP A 13 11.58 -31.57 2.01
CA ASP A 13 12.58 -32.37 1.28
C ASP A 13 12.88 -31.82 -0.14
N GLY A 14 12.28 -30.68 -0.53
CA GLY A 14 12.43 -30.06 -1.83
C GLY A 14 11.56 -30.66 -2.95
N ARG A 15 10.70 -31.64 -2.66
CA ARG A 15 9.77 -32.19 -3.67
C ARG A 15 8.68 -31.17 -4.00
N ARG A 16 8.45 -30.98 -5.30
CA ARG A 16 7.37 -30.13 -5.82
C ARG A 16 6.17 -31.01 -6.19
N GLN A 17 5.02 -30.80 -5.55
CA GLN A 17 3.78 -31.52 -5.84
C GLN A 17 2.76 -30.54 -6.41
N LEU A 18 2.23 -30.84 -7.60
CA LEU A 18 1.14 -30.05 -8.21
C LEU A 18 -0.13 -30.20 -7.36
N LEU A 19 -0.67 -29.08 -6.90
CA LEU A 19 -1.90 -29.04 -6.15
C LEU A 19 -3.09 -29.03 -7.11
N THR A 20 -3.91 -30.06 -7.03
CA THR A 20 -5.17 -30.14 -7.80
C THR A 20 -6.25 -29.29 -7.12
N SER A 21 -7.30 -28.83 -7.83
CA SER A 21 -8.39 -28.02 -7.22
C SER A 21 -9.01 -28.63 -5.95
N SER A 22 -9.05 -29.96 -5.84
CA SER A 22 -9.48 -30.66 -4.62
C SER A 22 -8.56 -30.38 -3.42
N GLU A 23 -7.25 -30.32 -3.62
CA GLU A 23 -6.27 -30.08 -2.56
C GLU A 23 -6.22 -28.59 -2.17
N GLN A 24 -6.51 -27.68 -3.11
CA GLN A 24 -6.64 -26.24 -2.83
C GLN A 24 -7.81 -25.93 -1.88
N GLY A 25 -8.97 -26.57 -2.07
CA GLY A 25 -10.11 -26.40 -1.16
C GLY A 25 -9.81 -26.88 0.27
N SER A 26 -9.05 -27.97 0.41
CA SER A 26 -8.58 -28.47 1.70
C SER A 26 -7.57 -27.51 2.36
N LEU A 27 -6.64 -26.93 1.59
CA LEU A 27 -5.70 -25.92 2.08
C LEU A 27 -6.43 -24.68 2.59
N GLU A 28 -7.35 -24.14 1.81
CA GLU A 28 -8.20 -22.99 2.18
C GLU A 28 -8.90 -23.20 3.52
N GLU A 29 -9.54 -24.35 3.69
CA GLU A 29 -10.25 -24.69 4.92
C GLU A 29 -9.30 -24.79 6.12
N SER A 30 -8.14 -25.42 5.93
CA SER A 30 -7.12 -25.56 6.98
C SER A 30 -6.57 -24.20 7.45
N VAL A 31 -6.29 -23.29 6.51
CA VAL A 31 -5.81 -21.93 6.77
C VAL A 31 -6.88 -21.12 7.52
N LEU A 32 -8.13 -21.21 7.08
CA LEU A 32 -9.25 -20.52 7.72
C LEU A 32 -9.43 -20.97 9.17
N VAL A 33 -9.29 -22.27 9.45
CA VAL A 33 -9.34 -22.80 10.81
C VAL A 33 -8.19 -22.25 11.66
N GLN A 34 -6.96 -22.24 11.12
CA GLN A 34 -5.79 -21.70 11.85
C GLN A 34 -5.95 -20.22 12.18
N ILE A 35 -6.38 -19.41 11.21
CA ILE A 35 -6.56 -17.96 11.40
C ILE A 35 -7.71 -17.66 12.35
N LYS A 36 -8.84 -18.38 12.25
CA LYS A 36 -9.94 -18.24 13.22
C LYS A 36 -9.54 -18.63 14.62
N ARG A 37 -8.67 -19.63 14.80
CA ARG A 37 -8.08 -19.97 16.11
C ARG A 37 -7.15 -18.88 16.62
N GLY A 38 -6.30 -18.32 15.76
CA GLY A 38 -5.40 -17.21 16.14
C GLY A 38 -6.15 -15.93 16.53
N MET A 39 -7.29 -15.67 15.88
CA MET A 39 -8.20 -14.55 16.16
C MET A 39 -9.40 -14.96 17.02
N ALA A 40 -9.24 -16.00 17.86
CA ALA A 40 -10.32 -16.50 18.71
C ALA A 40 -10.92 -15.35 19.55
N GLY A 41 -12.25 -15.21 19.49
CA GLY A 41 -12.99 -14.13 20.14
C GLY A 41 -13.39 -12.98 19.23
N HIS A 42 -12.85 -12.89 18.01
CA HIS A 42 -13.24 -11.89 17.02
C HIS A 42 -14.08 -12.51 15.90
N ARG A 43 -15.19 -11.84 15.54
CA ARG A 43 -16.06 -12.31 14.46
C ARG A 43 -15.40 -12.07 13.10
N THR A 44 -15.46 -13.06 12.22
CA THR A 44 -15.09 -12.87 10.81
C THR A 44 -16.20 -12.08 10.12
N VAL A 45 -15.84 -10.94 9.52
CA VAL A 45 -16.76 -10.03 8.80
C VAL A 45 -17.00 -10.52 7.38
N SER A 46 -15.92 -10.81 6.65
CA SER A 46 -16.00 -11.39 5.31
C SER A 46 -14.78 -12.25 5.00
N ILE A 47 -14.99 -13.20 4.09
CA ILE A 47 -13.96 -14.03 3.49
C ILE A 47 -14.15 -13.89 1.99
N GLU A 48 -13.14 -13.35 1.31
CA GLU A 48 -13.18 -13.03 -0.11
C GLU A 48 -11.94 -13.62 -0.78
N ARG A 49 -12.14 -14.30 -1.92
CA ARG A 49 -11.03 -14.74 -2.76
C ARG A 49 -10.75 -13.66 -3.80
N LEU A 50 -9.56 -13.10 -3.76
CA LEU A 50 -9.11 -12.10 -4.74
C LEU A 50 -8.31 -12.79 -5.84
N THR A 51 -8.82 -12.68 -7.06
CA THR A 51 -8.14 -13.10 -8.30
C THR A 51 -7.43 -11.95 -8.99
N ASP A 52 -7.76 -10.71 -8.63
CA ASP A 52 -7.30 -9.48 -9.26
C ASP A 52 -6.80 -8.49 -8.22
N TYR A 53 -5.96 -7.55 -8.65
CA TYR A 53 -5.46 -6.50 -7.79
C TYR A 53 -6.54 -5.45 -7.49
N ASP A 54 -6.49 -4.88 -6.29
CA ASP A 54 -7.39 -3.82 -5.87
C ASP A 54 -6.66 -2.69 -5.15
N LEU A 55 -7.43 -1.72 -4.65
CA LEU A 55 -6.92 -0.54 -3.95
C LEU A 55 -6.06 -0.86 -2.74
N TYR A 56 -6.09 -2.05 -2.14
CA TYR A 56 -5.29 -2.38 -0.95
C TYR A 56 -4.30 -3.53 -1.21
N TYR A 57 -4.56 -4.32 -2.25
CA TYR A 57 -3.79 -5.45 -2.72
C TYR A 57 -3.34 -5.24 -4.19
N TYR A 58 -2.25 -4.50 -4.42
CA TYR A 58 -1.66 -4.19 -5.74
C TYR A 58 -0.11 -4.17 -5.69
N SER A 59 0.56 -4.54 -6.77
CA SER A 59 2.02 -4.79 -6.81
C SER A 59 2.90 -3.55 -7.00
N HIS A 60 2.34 -2.35 -7.17
CA HIS A 60 3.10 -1.17 -7.61
C HIS A 60 4.30 -0.83 -6.72
N HIS A 61 4.17 -0.98 -5.41
CA HIS A 61 5.23 -0.72 -4.42
C HIS A 61 5.83 -2.00 -3.82
N GLN A 62 5.37 -3.19 -4.22
CA GLN A 62 5.78 -4.46 -3.64
C GLN A 62 6.11 -5.46 -4.73
N ARG A 63 7.37 -5.91 -4.71
CA ARG A 63 7.95 -6.76 -5.75
C ARG A 63 7.30 -8.14 -5.85
N TRP A 64 6.64 -8.61 -4.78
CA TRP A 64 5.97 -9.89 -4.70
C TRP A 64 4.57 -9.75 -4.09
N ARG A 65 3.53 -9.88 -4.93
CA ARG A 65 2.12 -9.98 -4.52
C ARG A 65 1.42 -11.04 -5.38
N PRO A 66 1.47 -12.31 -4.95
CA PRO A 66 0.91 -13.42 -5.69
C PRO A 66 -0.63 -13.37 -5.69
N LEU A 67 -1.21 -13.90 -6.75
CA LEU A 67 -2.66 -14.11 -6.90
C LEU A 67 -2.86 -15.57 -7.32
N PRO A 68 -3.94 -16.24 -6.91
CA PRO A 68 -5.05 -15.72 -6.10
C PRO A 68 -4.73 -15.69 -4.59
N VAL A 69 -5.33 -14.75 -3.87
CA VAL A 69 -5.13 -14.54 -2.43
C VAL A 69 -6.46 -14.62 -1.68
N LEU A 70 -6.47 -15.21 -0.50
CA LEU A 70 -7.63 -15.19 0.40
C LEU A 70 -7.54 -13.98 1.30
N ARG A 71 -8.58 -13.14 1.29
CA ARG A 71 -8.73 -12.04 2.21
C ARG A 71 -9.74 -12.40 3.29
N VAL A 72 -9.31 -12.36 4.54
CA VAL A 72 -10.18 -12.56 5.71
C VAL A 72 -10.21 -11.28 6.52
N ARG A 73 -11.41 -10.74 6.75
CA ARG A 73 -11.63 -9.49 7.49
C ARG A 73 -12.20 -9.81 8.86
N PHE A 74 -11.67 -9.18 9.89
CA PHE A 74 -12.10 -9.35 11.28
C PHE A 74 -12.77 -8.10 11.84
N ASP A 75 -13.66 -8.32 12.81
CA ASP A 75 -14.39 -7.31 13.58
C ASP A 75 -13.64 -6.98 14.88
N ASP A 76 -12.32 -6.85 14.81
CA ASP A 76 -11.47 -6.42 15.93
C ASP A 76 -11.38 -4.90 15.99
N ALA A 77 -10.86 -4.37 17.11
CA ALA A 77 -10.73 -2.92 17.31
C ALA A 77 -9.93 -2.22 16.19
N ASN A 78 -9.08 -2.94 15.47
CA ASN A 78 -8.27 -2.43 14.36
C ASN A 78 -8.83 -2.80 12.97
N ALA A 79 -9.98 -3.46 12.89
CA ALA A 79 -10.60 -3.97 11.66
C ALA A 79 -9.56 -4.58 10.70
N THR A 80 -8.85 -5.60 11.20
CA THR A 80 -7.69 -6.26 10.63
C THR A 80 -8.08 -7.15 9.45
N TRP A 81 -7.35 -7.00 8.35
CA TRP A 81 -7.49 -7.84 7.17
C TRP A 81 -6.23 -8.66 6.98
N TYR A 82 -6.39 -9.98 6.86
CA TYR A 82 -5.31 -10.90 6.53
C TYR A 82 -5.41 -11.31 5.07
N HIS A 83 -4.28 -11.30 4.36
CA HIS A 83 -4.15 -11.77 3.00
C HIS A 83 -3.24 -13.01 2.99
N ILE A 84 -3.80 -14.16 2.62
CA ILE A 84 -3.10 -15.44 2.61
C ILE A 84 -2.98 -15.95 1.19
N ASP A 85 -1.77 -16.37 0.80
CA ASP A 85 -1.55 -17.03 -0.47
C ASP A 85 -2.33 -18.35 -0.52
N LEU A 86 -3.18 -18.53 -1.52
CA LEU A 86 -3.91 -19.78 -1.71
C LEU A 86 -3.05 -20.88 -2.34
N THR A 87 -1.86 -20.53 -2.82
CA THR A 87 -0.90 -21.45 -3.41
C THR A 87 0.00 -22.06 -2.34
N THR A 88 0.46 -21.26 -1.39
CA THR A 88 1.42 -21.69 -0.35
C THR A 88 0.81 -21.79 1.04
N GLY A 89 -0.35 -21.18 1.28
CA GLY A 89 -0.95 -21.04 2.62
C GLY A 89 -0.24 -20.00 3.50
N GLU A 90 0.70 -19.23 2.94
CA GLU A 90 1.50 -18.26 3.68
C GLU A 90 0.76 -16.95 3.89
N LEU A 91 0.89 -16.37 5.09
CA LEU A 91 0.36 -15.04 5.37
C LEU A 91 1.24 -13.97 4.69
N ILE A 92 0.76 -13.41 3.58
CA ILE A 92 1.50 -12.42 2.77
C ILE A 92 1.45 -11.04 3.42
N ASN A 93 0.29 -10.64 3.92
CA ASN A 93 0.09 -9.27 4.39
C ASN A 93 -1.00 -9.17 5.45
N GLN A 94 -0.74 -8.34 6.46
CA GLN A 94 -1.72 -7.93 7.47
C GLN A 94 -1.97 -6.42 7.32
N LEU A 95 -3.23 -6.04 7.23
CA LEU A 95 -3.63 -4.65 7.05
C LEU A 95 -4.63 -4.23 8.13
N THR A 96 -4.21 -3.34 9.01
CA THR A 96 -5.03 -2.74 10.07
C THR A 96 -5.63 -1.41 9.61
N GLU A 97 -6.54 -0.83 10.40
CA GLU A 97 -7.06 0.53 10.20
C GLU A 97 -5.93 1.57 10.13
N THR A 98 -5.00 1.54 11.07
CA THR A 98 -3.82 2.43 11.06
C THR A 98 -2.94 2.20 9.83
N GLY A 99 -2.80 0.95 9.38
CA GLY A 99 -2.11 0.60 8.13
C GLY A 99 -2.80 1.19 6.90
N ARG A 100 -4.14 1.20 6.87
CA ARG A 100 -4.93 1.84 5.80
C ARG A 100 -4.79 3.35 5.83
N ALA A 101 -4.82 3.98 7.01
CA ALA A 101 -4.58 5.42 7.13
C ALA A 101 -3.15 5.79 6.67
N LYS A 102 -2.15 5.01 7.08
CA LYS A 102 -0.75 5.19 6.63
C LYS A 102 -0.63 5.06 5.12
N ARG A 103 -1.30 4.08 4.52
CA ARG A 103 -1.35 3.92 3.06
C ARG A 103 -1.85 5.20 2.40
N TRP A 104 -2.96 5.78 2.87
CA TRP A 104 -3.51 6.98 2.27
C TRP A 104 -2.64 8.22 2.51
N LEU A 105 -2.05 8.37 3.69
CA LEU A 105 -1.21 9.53 3.99
C LEU A 105 0.13 9.51 3.21
N TYR A 106 0.78 8.34 3.17
CA TYR A 106 2.08 8.20 2.51
C TYR A 106 1.91 7.86 1.03
N ASN A 107 1.30 6.72 0.70
CA ASN A 107 1.22 6.34 -0.72
C ASN A 107 0.25 7.28 -1.44
N GLY A 108 -0.94 7.49 -0.89
CA GLY A 108 -1.96 8.35 -1.51
C GLY A 108 -1.53 9.82 -1.62
N LEU A 109 -1.34 10.50 -0.49
CA LEU A 109 -1.10 11.96 -0.50
C LEU A 109 0.36 12.32 -0.81
N HIS A 110 1.34 11.59 -0.27
CA HIS A 110 2.76 11.93 -0.44
C HIS A 110 3.30 11.46 -1.80
N SER A 111 2.94 10.25 -2.25
CA SER A 111 3.37 9.74 -3.57
C SER A 111 2.34 9.99 -4.69
N LEU A 112 1.18 10.57 -4.38
CA LEU A 112 0.06 10.74 -5.31
C LEU A 112 -0.38 9.41 -5.95
N ASP A 113 -0.27 8.30 -5.20
CA ASP A 113 -0.67 6.94 -5.59
C ASP A 113 -2.19 6.77 -5.47
N PHE A 114 -2.90 7.44 -6.37
CA PHE A 114 -4.31 7.20 -6.62
C PHE A 114 -4.43 6.32 -7.87
N GLY A 115 -5.26 5.28 -7.83
CA GLY A 115 -5.42 4.35 -8.97
C GLY A 115 -5.67 5.06 -10.30
N PHE A 116 -6.58 6.05 -10.30
CA PHE A 116 -6.89 6.82 -11.51
C PHE A 116 -5.72 7.68 -12.03
N LEU A 117 -4.82 8.16 -11.15
CA LEU A 117 -3.61 8.89 -11.56
C LEU A 117 -2.57 7.94 -12.13
N ILE A 118 -2.41 6.77 -11.51
CA ILE A 118 -1.41 5.78 -11.93
C ILE A 118 -1.76 5.21 -13.30
N ASP A 119 -3.04 4.94 -13.54
CA ASP A 119 -3.53 4.46 -14.83
C ASP A 119 -3.35 5.53 -15.93
N ASN A 120 -3.26 6.82 -15.57
CA ASN A 120 -3.14 7.95 -16.50
C ASN A 120 -1.85 8.73 -16.25
N ARG A 121 -0.71 8.18 -16.70
CA ARG A 121 0.62 8.76 -16.48
C ARG A 121 0.75 10.26 -16.79
N PRO A 122 0.22 10.79 -17.92
CA PRO A 122 0.32 12.21 -18.22
C PRO A 122 -0.41 13.10 -17.20
N VAL A 123 -1.51 12.63 -16.60
CA VAL A 123 -2.25 13.38 -15.58
C VAL A 123 -1.42 13.49 -14.31
N TRP A 124 -0.77 12.39 -13.90
CA TRP A 124 0.13 12.40 -12.75
C TRP A 124 1.27 13.40 -12.94
N ASP A 125 1.90 13.43 -14.12
CA ASP A 125 2.98 14.38 -14.44
C ASP A 125 2.52 15.83 -14.31
N VAL A 126 1.34 16.17 -14.85
CA VAL A 126 0.78 17.52 -14.75
C VAL A 126 0.53 17.92 -13.29
N VAL A 127 -0.06 17.03 -12.49
CA VAL A 127 -0.33 17.31 -11.07
C VAL A 127 0.98 17.58 -10.32
N VAL A 128 2.00 16.75 -10.53
CA VAL A 128 3.31 16.91 -9.89
C VAL A 128 3.97 18.22 -10.30
N ILE A 129 3.99 18.55 -11.60
CA ILE A 129 4.57 19.79 -12.11
C ILE A 129 3.89 21.01 -11.50
N VAL A 130 2.56 21.00 -11.42
CA VAL A 130 1.79 22.10 -10.80
C VAL A 130 2.14 22.23 -9.32
N LEU A 131 2.21 21.13 -8.58
CA LEU A 131 2.54 21.13 -7.15
C LEU A 131 3.96 21.67 -6.90
N CYS A 132 4.92 21.22 -7.70
CA CYS A 132 6.30 21.72 -7.67
C CYS A 132 6.39 23.19 -8.05
N GLY A 133 5.67 23.63 -9.10
CA GLY A 133 5.61 25.01 -9.54
C GLY A 133 5.04 25.94 -8.46
N ALA A 134 3.96 25.52 -7.80
CA ALA A 134 3.39 26.26 -6.67
C ALA A 134 4.39 26.38 -5.52
N GLY A 135 5.02 25.27 -5.10
CA GLY A 135 6.05 25.27 -4.07
C GLY A 135 7.24 26.18 -4.41
N PHE A 136 7.66 26.18 -5.67
CA PHE A 136 8.74 27.05 -6.17
C PHE A 136 8.36 28.54 -6.09
N LEU A 137 7.14 28.91 -6.48
CA LEU A 137 6.63 30.28 -6.37
C LEU A 137 6.56 30.73 -4.91
N PHE A 138 6.02 29.89 -4.01
CA PHE A 138 6.00 30.18 -2.58
C PHE A 138 7.41 30.37 -2.00
N SER A 139 8.35 29.49 -2.33
CA SER A 139 9.75 29.61 -1.90
C SER A 139 10.38 30.91 -2.42
N SER A 140 10.18 31.23 -3.70
CA SER A 140 10.70 32.45 -4.32
C SER A 140 10.16 33.72 -3.65
N THR A 141 8.86 33.77 -3.34
CA THR A 141 8.26 34.90 -2.62
C THR A 141 8.82 35.03 -1.20
N ALA A 142 8.99 33.92 -0.48
CA ALA A 142 9.58 33.92 0.86
C ALA A 142 11.02 34.45 0.86
N VAL A 143 11.83 34.06 -0.13
CA VAL A 143 13.21 34.58 -0.32
C VAL A 143 13.19 36.08 -0.59
N VAL A 144 12.35 36.55 -1.51
CA VAL A 144 12.27 37.98 -1.87
C VAL A 144 11.83 38.83 -0.67
N VAL A 145 10.82 38.39 0.08
CA VAL A 145 10.33 39.10 1.27
C VAL A 145 11.41 39.13 2.36
N SER A 146 12.06 38.00 2.62
CA SER A 146 13.13 37.89 3.62
C SER A 146 14.32 38.77 3.27
N TRP A 147 14.75 38.76 2.00
CA TRP A 147 15.85 39.59 1.49
C TRP A 147 15.55 41.09 1.65
N ARG A 148 14.35 41.53 1.24
CA ARG A 148 13.91 42.93 1.41
C ARG A 148 13.91 43.35 2.89
N ARG A 149 13.49 42.46 3.80
CA ARG A 149 13.49 42.71 5.25
C ARG A 149 14.91 42.85 5.80
N LEU A 150 15.83 41.97 5.44
CA LEU A 150 17.23 42.02 5.88
C LEU A 150 17.94 43.30 5.43
N LEU A 151 17.73 43.72 4.17
CA LEU A 151 18.30 44.98 3.67
C LEU A 151 17.81 46.21 4.44
N ARG A 152 16.52 46.25 4.83
CA ARG A 152 15.98 47.33 5.67
C ARG A 152 16.60 47.33 7.08
N ILE A 153 16.77 46.17 7.69
CA ILE A 153 17.40 46.01 9.01
C ILE A 153 18.87 46.48 8.95
N ARG A 154 19.62 46.07 7.92
CA ARG A 154 21.03 46.48 7.74
C ARG A 154 21.18 47.99 7.58
N LYS A 155 20.28 48.65 6.82
CA LYS A 155 20.28 50.12 6.70
C LYS A 155 20.03 50.80 8.05
N ARG A 156 19.05 50.32 8.84
CA ARG A 156 18.76 50.86 10.18
C ARG A 156 19.92 50.67 11.16
N HIS A 157 20.60 49.52 11.13
CA HIS A 157 21.79 49.30 11.97
C HIS A 157 22.97 50.19 11.60
N ARG A 158 23.19 50.47 10.30
CA ARG A 158 24.22 51.43 9.86
C ARG A 158 23.89 52.86 10.31
N ALA A 159 22.64 53.28 10.18
CA ALA A 159 22.20 54.62 10.61
C ALA A 159 22.21 54.84 12.13
N ARG A 160 22.21 53.76 12.94
CA ARG A 160 22.37 53.82 14.40
C ARG A 160 23.83 53.80 14.88
N LYS A 161 24.77 53.41 14.00
CA LYS A 161 26.22 53.34 14.31
C LYS A 161 27.01 54.55 13.80
N ALA A 162 26.40 55.37 12.94
CA ALA A 162 26.91 56.68 12.52
C ALA A 162 26.31 57.75 13.43
#